data_AF-A0A9C7UYC8-F1
#
_entry.id   AF-A0A9C7UYC8-F1
#
_cell.length_a   1.000
_cell.length_b   1.000
_cell.length_c   1.000
_cell.angle_alpha   90.00
_cell.angle_beta   90.00
_cell.angle_gamma   90.00
#
_symmetry.space_group_name_H-M   'P 1'
#
loop_
_entity.id
_entity.type
_entity.pdbx_description
1 polymer ?
#
loop_
_entity_poly.entity_id
_entity_poly.type
_entity_poly.pdbx_seq_one_letter_code
_entity_poly.pdbx_strand_id
1 'polypeptide(L)'
;MLWRSRYRNMDIDLEDGLEVIVHGDIDYWVEGGKLDIKPWRITVVGEGEQAAALERLTSELEQRGWFEDEHKKDPPRFPDRVGVVTSLQGDARYDIQDSVHSRNPTIDLVMKDASVQGPNAPTSLANGIHHLDRNQDVDSIIVGRGGGSDTDLMAFNHESVAEAIFTSNTPVVAAVGHAEDRTIAGRVADRNAITPTDAGEYVTADVEQFLSGEVDRLEQELEAAYESFRREFEHEKELEQAAAEAGGPTGMSPAYYKAIIAVLVVLLLVVLGLWLFT
;
A
#
# COMPACT_ATOMS: atom_id res chain seq x y z
N MET A 1 6.40 -53.52 -5.46
CA MET A 1 7.24 -53.64 -4.23
C MET A 1 8.69 -53.39 -4.60
N LEU A 2 9.40 -52.51 -3.87
CA LEU A 2 10.83 -52.22 -4.13
C LEU A 2 11.72 -53.09 -3.23
N TRP A 3 12.68 -53.81 -3.81
CA TRP A 3 13.62 -54.63 -3.04
C TRP A 3 14.63 -53.74 -2.30
N ARG A 4 14.81 -53.99 -1.00
CA ARG A 4 15.71 -53.22 -0.12
C ARG A 4 17.16 -53.14 -0.63
N SER A 5 17.64 -54.15 -1.35
CA SER A 5 18.96 -54.15 -1.99
C SER A 5 19.05 -53.19 -3.18
N ARG A 6 17.96 -52.99 -3.93
CA ARG A 6 17.90 -52.03 -5.04
C ARG A 6 17.67 -50.60 -4.54
N TYR A 7 16.84 -50.42 -3.51
CA TYR A 7 16.61 -49.12 -2.88
C TYR A 7 17.91 -48.49 -2.36
N ARG A 8 18.77 -49.26 -1.68
CA ARG A 8 20.07 -48.76 -1.18
C ARG A 8 21.06 -48.31 -2.25
N ASN A 9 20.86 -48.71 -3.50
CA ASN A 9 21.69 -48.27 -4.63
C ASN A 9 21.07 -47.09 -5.39
N MET A 10 19.86 -46.67 -5.01
CA MET A 10 19.20 -45.47 -5.52
C MET A 10 19.51 -44.37 -4.50
N ASP A 11 20.33 -43.39 -4.88
CA ASP A 11 20.73 -42.25 -4.03
C ASP A 11 19.57 -41.26 -3.84
N ILE A 12 18.47 -41.74 -3.24
CA ILE A 12 17.17 -41.05 -3.17
C ILE A 12 16.55 -41.39 -1.82
N ASP A 13 16.10 -40.37 -1.08
CA ASP A 13 15.26 -40.56 0.10
C ASP A 13 13.80 -40.36 -0.29
N LEU A 14 13.00 -41.42 -0.21
CA LEU A 14 11.58 -41.37 -0.54
C LEU A 14 10.78 -41.06 0.71
N GLU A 15 10.25 -39.84 0.78
CA GLU A 15 9.29 -39.41 1.79
C GLU A 15 7.85 -39.50 1.28
N ASP A 16 6.90 -39.67 2.19
CA ASP A 16 5.47 -39.68 1.85
C ASP A 16 5.08 -38.31 1.27
N GLY A 17 4.51 -38.30 0.06
CA GLY A 17 4.05 -37.09 -0.63
C GLY A 17 4.86 -36.71 -1.86
N LEU A 18 6.01 -37.35 -2.12
CA LEU A 18 6.82 -37.07 -3.30
C LEU A 18 6.17 -37.57 -4.59
N GLU A 19 6.11 -36.69 -5.60
CA GLU A 19 5.79 -37.08 -6.97
C GLU A 19 7.05 -37.65 -7.65
N VAL A 20 6.94 -38.88 -8.14
CA VAL A 20 8.08 -39.61 -8.71
C VAL A 20 7.74 -40.22 -10.05
N ILE A 21 8.67 -40.14 -11.00
CA ILE A 21 8.63 -40.94 -12.22
C ILE A 21 9.37 -42.26 -11.95
N VAL A 22 8.63 -43.36 -12.10
CA VAL A 22 9.14 -44.72 -11.87
C VAL A 22 9.37 -45.42 -13.21
N HIS A 23 10.62 -45.81 -13.48
CA HIS A 23 11.00 -46.67 -14.60
C HIS A 23 11.23 -48.09 -14.09
N GLY A 24 10.54 -49.06 -14.68
CA GLY A 24 10.60 -50.45 -14.24
C GLY A 24 10.00 -51.41 -15.23
N ASP A 25 10.28 -52.69 -15.01
CA ASP A 25 9.59 -53.76 -15.73
C ASP A 25 8.24 -54.03 -15.07
N ILE A 26 7.23 -54.24 -15.89
CA ILE A 26 5.90 -54.63 -15.43
C ILE A 26 5.81 -56.15 -15.46
N ASP A 27 5.50 -56.75 -14.32
CA ASP A 27 5.25 -58.18 -14.18
C ASP A 27 3.75 -58.39 -13.91
N TYR A 28 3.11 -59.22 -14.74
CA TYR A 28 1.68 -59.49 -14.63
C TYR A 28 1.43 -60.98 -14.41
N TRP A 29 0.83 -61.31 -13.27
CA TRP A 29 0.53 -62.67 -12.89
C TRP A 29 -0.93 -63.03 -13.23
N VAL A 30 -1.10 -63.82 -14.29
CA VAL A 30 -2.39 -64.05 -14.97
C VAL A 30 -3.41 -64.77 -14.10
N GLU A 31 -2.99 -65.72 -13.27
CA GLU A 31 -3.92 -66.55 -12.46
C GLU A 31 -4.58 -65.79 -11.29
N GLY A 32 -4.02 -64.64 -10.89
CA GLY A 32 -4.51 -63.84 -9.76
C GLY A 32 -4.75 -62.36 -10.08
N GLY A 33 -4.59 -61.95 -11.34
CA GLY A 33 -4.79 -60.57 -11.78
C GLY A 33 -3.87 -59.55 -11.09
N LYS A 34 -2.71 -60.00 -10.59
CA LYS A 34 -1.80 -59.13 -9.84
C LYS A 34 -0.79 -58.48 -10.79
N LEU A 35 -0.76 -57.15 -10.77
CA LEU A 35 0.22 -56.34 -11.48
C LEU A 35 1.28 -55.86 -10.48
N ASP A 36 2.53 -56.19 -10.72
CA ASP A 36 3.67 -55.74 -9.92
C ASP A 36 4.65 -54.96 -10.81
N ILE A 37 5.01 -53.75 -10.41
CA ILE A 37 6.12 -53.02 -11.04
C ILE A 37 7.43 -53.34 -10.31
N LYS A 38 8.49 -53.60 -11.08
CA LYS A 38 9.88 -53.80 -10.62
C LYS A 38 10.71 -52.58 -11.03
N PRO A 39 10.80 -51.53 -10.18
CA PRO A 39 11.56 -50.34 -10.51
C PRO A 39 13.05 -50.67 -10.62
N TRP A 40 13.69 -50.15 -11.66
CA TRP A 40 15.15 -50.12 -11.78
C TRP A 40 15.69 -48.69 -11.81
N ARG A 41 14.82 -47.67 -11.96
CA ARG A 41 15.14 -46.25 -11.74
C ARG A 41 13.92 -45.52 -11.20
N ILE A 42 14.12 -44.68 -10.20
CA ILE A 42 13.13 -43.75 -9.67
C ILE A 42 13.73 -42.36 -9.82
N THR A 43 12.95 -41.39 -10.26
CA THR A 43 13.37 -40.00 -10.40
C THR A 43 12.33 -39.15 -9.71
N VAL A 44 12.73 -38.39 -8.69
CA VAL A 44 11.86 -37.36 -8.11
C VAL A 44 11.60 -36.33 -9.20
N VAL A 45 10.34 -36.00 -9.42
CA VAL A 45 9.97 -35.07 -10.49
C VAL A 45 10.40 -33.65 -10.10
N GLY A 46 11.14 -32.98 -10.99
CA GLY A 46 11.02 -31.53 -11.21
C GLY A 46 11.85 -30.55 -10.36
N GLU A 47 12.10 -30.78 -9.08
CA GLU A 47 12.58 -29.68 -8.21
C GLU A 47 13.99 -29.19 -8.52
N GLY A 48 14.97 -30.08 -8.74
CA GLY A 48 16.38 -29.67 -8.84
C GLY A 48 16.74 -28.84 -10.09
N GLU A 49 16.23 -29.21 -11.26
CA GLU A 49 16.51 -28.46 -12.50
C GLU A 49 15.72 -27.15 -12.57
N GLN A 50 14.46 -27.15 -12.11
CA GLN A 50 13.63 -25.94 -12.05
C GLN A 50 14.16 -24.96 -11.01
N ALA A 51 14.56 -25.44 -9.82
CA ALA A 51 15.20 -24.60 -8.81
C ALA A 51 16.54 -24.04 -9.31
N ALA A 52 17.37 -24.86 -9.98
CA ALA A 52 18.62 -24.37 -10.57
C ALA A 52 18.38 -23.36 -11.71
N ALA A 53 17.33 -23.51 -12.50
CA ALA A 53 16.95 -22.53 -13.52
C ALA A 53 16.45 -21.22 -12.89
N LEU A 54 15.63 -21.31 -11.84
CA LEU A 54 15.14 -20.17 -11.07
C LEU A 54 16.29 -19.40 -10.42
N GLU A 55 17.24 -20.09 -9.78
CA GLU A 55 18.42 -19.49 -9.15
C GLU A 55 19.32 -18.77 -10.17
N ARG A 56 19.53 -19.40 -11.35
CA ARG A 56 20.28 -18.78 -12.46
C ARG A 56 19.60 -17.51 -12.94
N LEU A 57 18.31 -17.58 -13.28
CA LEU A 57 17.57 -16.41 -13.75
C LEU A 57 17.54 -15.31 -12.70
N THR A 58 17.32 -15.67 -11.43
CA THR A 58 17.36 -14.73 -10.32
C THR A 58 18.70 -14.01 -10.25
N SER A 59 19.81 -14.75 -10.33
CA SER A 59 21.16 -14.19 -10.30
C SER A 59 21.45 -13.29 -11.51
N GLU A 60 20.96 -13.65 -12.69
CA GLU A 60 21.11 -12.86 -13.91
C GLU A 60 20.33 -11.54 -13.84
N LEU A 61 19.08 -11.58 -13.36
CA LEU A 61 18.25 -10.37 -13.19
C LEU A 61 18.79 -9.46 -12.08
N GLU A 62 19.35 -10.03 -11.01
CA GLU A 62 20.01 -9.28 -9.95
C GLU A 62 21.26 -8.56 -10.46
N GLN A 63 22.07 -9.22 -11.29
CA GLN A 63 23.23 -8.59 -11.94
C GLN A 63 22.84 -7.48 -12.93
N ARG A 64 21.63 -7.56 -13.52
CA ARG A 64 21.06 -6.51 -14.37
C ARG A 64 20.43 -5.37 -13.58
N GLY A 65 20.38 -5.45 -12.25
CA GLY A 65 19.79 -4.44 -11.37
C GLY A 65 18.26 -4.46 -11.32
N TRP A 66 17.58 -5.48 -11.87
CA TRP A 66 16.12 -5.46 -12.03
C TRP A 66 15.31 -5.45 -10.72
N PHE A 67 15.97 -5.74 -9.60
CA PHE A 67 15.35 -5.75 -8.27
C PHE A 67 15.62 -4.48 -7.47
N GLU A 68 16.42 -3.55 -8.00
CA GLU A 68 16.81 -2.32 -7.32
C GLU A 68 15.61 -1.40 -7.14
N ASP A 69 15.49 -0.81 -5.95
CA ASP A 69 14.37 0.09 -5.62
C ASP A 69 14.37 1.37 -6.46
N GLU A 70 15.51 1.75 -7.06
CA GLU A 70 15.64 2.92 -7.95
C GLU A 70 14.82 2.80 -9.23
N HIS A 71 14.45 1.58 -9.63
CA HIS A 71 13.61 1.32 -10.81
C HIS A 71 12.12 1.26 -10.47
N LYS A 72 11.76 1.24 -9.18
CA LYS A 72 10.37 1.05 -8.74
C LYS A 72 9.61 2.37 -8.71
N LYS A 73 8.36 2.33 -9.14
CA LYS A 73 7.43 3.46 -9.22
C LYS A 73 6.35 3.30 -8.16
N ASP A 74 6.05 4.36 -7.41
CA ASP A 74 4.90 4.33 -6.49
C ASP A 74 3.59 4.48 -7.28
N PRO A 75 2.59 3.59 -7.07
CA PRO A 75 1.26 3.80 -7.62
C PRO A 75 0.65 5.12 -7.14
N PRO A 76 -0.18 5.77 -7.98
CA PRO A 76 -0.90 6.97 -7.58
C PRO A 76 -1.76 6.70 -6.35
N ARG A 77 -1.82 7.67 -5.43
CA ARG A 77 -2.61 7.55 -4.19
C ARG A 77 -4.12 7.44 -4.45
N PHE A 78 -4.60 8.12 -5.49
CA PHE A 78 -5.99 8.11 -5.92
C PHE A 78 -6.03 7.81 -7.42
N PRO A 79 -5.92 6.53 -7.83
CA PRO A 79 -6.06 6.17 -9.23
C PRO A 79 -7.52 6.31 -9.65
N ASP A 80 -7.76 6.78 -10.87
CA ASP A 80 -9.08 6.75 -11.48
C ASP A 80 -9.35 5.36 -12.06
N ARG A 81 -8.32 4.68 -12.57
CA ARG A 81 -8.45 3.38 -13.23
C ARG A 81 -7.31 2.44 -12.89
N VAL A 82 -7.67 1.23 -12.45
CA VAL A 82 -6.74 0.15 -12.13
C VAL A 82 -6.94 -1.00 -13.11
N GLY A 83 -5.86 -1.38 -13.78
CA GLY A 83 -5.82 -2.55 -14.65
C GLY A 83 -5.57 -3.82 -13.84
N VAL A 84 -6.23 -4.93 -14.16
CA VAL A 84 -6.05 -6.20 -13.45
C VAL A 84 -5.78 -7.32 -14.43
N VAL A 85 -4.60 -7.92 -14.35
CA VAL A 85 -4.20 -9.11 -15.11
C VAL A 85 -4.35 -10.33 -14.23
N THR A 86 -5.42 -11.10 -14.45
CA THR A 86 -5.67 -12.36 -13.74
C THR A 86 -6.61 -13.25 -14.56
N SER A 87 -6.87 -14.46 -14.06
CA SER A 87 -7.87 -15.35 -14.66
C SER A 87 -9.28 -14.85 -14.35
N LEU A 88 -10.10 -14.63 -15.38
CA LEU A 88 -11.51 -14.30 -15.21
C LEU A 88 -12.35 -15.46 -14.67
N GLN A 89 -11.76 -16.64 -14.49
CA GLN A 89 -12.43 -17.81 -13.93
C GLN A 89 -12.12 -17.99 -12.44
N GLY A 90 -11.01 -17.43 -11.94
CA GLY A 90 -10.55 -17.59 -10.54
C GLY A 90 -11.00 -16.48 -9.60
N ASP A 91 -11.00 -16.76 -8.29
CA ASP A 91 -11.58 -15.88 -7.26
C ASP A 91 -10.80 -14.58 -7.02
N ALA A 92 -9.52 -14.54 -7.41
CA ALA A 92 -8.66 -13.36 -7.25
C ALA A 92 -9.25 -12.07 -7.82
N ARG A 93 -10.02 -12.18 -8.91
CA ARG A 93 -10.70 -11.02 -9.51
C ARG A 93 -11.73 -10.40 -8.55
N TYR A 94 -12.44 -11.25 -7.80
CA TYR A 94 -13.44 -10.81 -6.83
C TYR A 94 -12.76 -10.25 -5.59
N ASP A 95 -11.69 -10.89 -5.12
CA ASP A 95 -10.90 -10.39 -3.99
C ASP A 95 -10.34 -8.98 -4.27
N ILE A 96 -9.81 -8.76 -5.47
CA ILE A 96 -9.31 -7.44 -5.91
C ILE A 96 -10.48 -6.45 -6.05
N GLN A 97 -11.57 -6.86 -6.69
CA GLN A 97 -12.73 -5.98 -6.88
C GLN A 97 -13.31 -5.53 -5.54
N ASP A 98 -13.55 -6.45 -4.62
CA ASP A 98 -14.16 -6.18 -3.32
C ASP A 98 -13.23 -5.32 -2.45
N SER A 99 -11.92 -5.59 -2.44
CA SER A 99 -10.95 -4.78 -1.69
C SER A 99 -10.81 -3.35 -2.22
N VAL A 100 -10.79 -3.17 -3.55
CA VAL A 100 -10.76 -1.83 -4.17
C VAL A 100 -12.08 -1.09 -3.90
N HIS A 101 -13.22 -1.69 -4.23
CA HIS A 101 -14.51 -0.99 -4.19
C HIS A 101 -15.06 -0.79 -2.78
N SER A 102 -14.65 -1.59 -1.80
CA SER A 102 -14.98 -1.33 -0.39
C SER A 102 -14.33 -0.05 0.16
N ARG A 103 -13.17 0.35 -0.38
CA ARG A 103 -12.42 1.56 0.04
C ARG A 103 -12.69 2.76 -0.86
N ASN A 104 -12.80 2.52 -2.16
CA ASN A 104 -13.16 3.53 -3.13
C ASN A 104 -14.00 2.94 -4.29
N PRO A 105 -15.33 3.12 -4.27
CA PRO A 105 -16.21 2.62 -5.32
C PRO A 105 -16.13 3.41 -6.64
N THR A 106 -15.38 4.53 -6.70
CA THR A 106 -15.27 5.34 -7.92
C THR A 106 -14.19 4.86 -8.89
N ILE A 107 -13.36 3.89 -8.47
CA ILE A 107 -12.26 3.37 -9.29
C ILE A 107 -12.79 2.45 -10.38
N ASP A 108 -12.41 2.74 -11.63
CA ASP A 108 -12.67 1.90 -12.79
C ASP A 108 -11.70 0.71 -12.80
N LEU A 109 -12.22 -0.52 -12.73
CA LEU A 109 -11.42 -1.73 -12.88
C LEU A 109 -11.41 -2.21 -14.34
N VAL A 110 -10.23 -2.27 -14.96
CA VAL A 110 -10.05 -2.79 -16.32
C VAL A 110 -9.45 -4.19 -16.26
N MET A 111 -10.31 -5.19 -16.41
CA MET A 111 -9.93 -6.59 -16.32
C MET A 111 -9.35 -7.09 -17.65
N LYS A 112 -8.17 -7.71 -17.58
CA LYS A 112 -7.54 -8.42 -18.69
C LYS A 112 -7.38 -9.90 -18.32
N ASP A 113 -8.18 -10.73 -18.98
CA ASP A 113 -8.09 -12.18 -18.82
C ASP A 113 -6.70 -12.70 -19.21
N ALA A 114 -6.10 -13.48 -18.31
CA ALA A 114 -4.83 -14.15 -18.54
C ALA A 114 -4.82 -15.54 -17.91
N SER A 115 -4.19 -16.50 -18.60
CA SER A 115 -3.87 -17.79 -17.99
C SER A 115 -2.83 -17.58 -16.89
N VAL A 116 -3.15 -18.02 -15.66
CA VAL A 116 -2.29 -17.88 -14.48
C VAL A 116 -1.56 -19.17 -14.08
N GLN A 117 -1.80 -20.25 -14.84
CA GLN A 117 -1.21 -21.57 -14.64
C GLN A 117 -1.01 -22.29 -15.98
N GLY A 118 -0.12 -23.29 -15.97
CA GLY A 118 0.20 -24.09 -17.15
C GLY A 118 1.19 -23.42 -18.11
N PRO A 119 1.57 -24.12 -19.20
CA PRO A 119 2.70 -23.75 -20.05
C PRO A 119 2.51 -22.43 -20.82
N ASN A 120 1.27 -22.01 -21.05
CA ASN A 120 0.96 -20.76 -21.77
C ASN A 120 0.85 -19.54 -20.83
N ALA A 121 0.89 -19.74 -19.52
CA ALA A 121 0.67 -18.67 -18.55
C ALA A 121 1.71 -17.54 -18.64
N PRO A 122 3.04 -17.79 -18.74
CA PRO A 122 4.01 -16.72 -18.86
C PRO A 122 3.74 -15.75 -20.02
N THR A 123 3.45 -16.31 -21.20
CA THR A 123 3.13 -15.53 -22.40
C THR A 123 1.80 -14.79 -22.24
N SER A 124 0.79 -15.43 -21.64
CA SER A 124 -0.51 -14.80 -21.40
C SER A 124 -0.43 -13.62 -20.43
N LEU A 125 0.32 -13.78 -19.33
CA LEU A 125 0.55 -12.75 -18.32
C LEU A 125 1.30 -11.56 -18.91
N ALA A 126 2.44 -11.81 -19.59
CA ALA A 126 3.23 -10.76 -20.24
C ALA A 126 2.40 -9.97 -21.26
N ASN A 127 1.62 -10.65 -22.10
CA ASN A 127 0.72 -9.99 -23.05
C ASN A 127 -0.39 -9.19 -22.35
N GLY A 128 -0.90 -9.67 -21.21
CA GLY A 128 -1.88 -8.95 -20.40
C GLY A 128 -1.31 -7.64 -19.85
N ILE A 129 -0.10 -7.69 -19.27
CA ILE A 129 0.62 -6.53 -18.76
C ILE A 129 0.86 -5.52 -19.88
N HIS A 130 1.47 -5.95 -20.99
CA HIS A 130 1.71 -5.07 -22.14
C HIS A 130 0.44 -4.51 -22.78
N HIS A 131 -0.70 -5.20 -22.64
CA HIS A 131 -1.97 -4.69 -23.15
C HIS A 131 -2.46 -3.52 -22.31
N LEU A 132 -2.40 -3.65 -20.99
CA LEU A 132 -2.83 -2.60 -20.05
C LEU A 132 -1.84 -1.43 -20.01
N ASP A 133 -0.54 -1.69 -20.07
CA ASP A 133 0.50 -0.63 -20.09
C ASP A 133 0.41 0.28 -21.33
N ARG A 134 -0.12 -0.23 -22.45
CA ARG A 134 -0.37 0.59 -23.65
C ARG A 134 -1.59 1.51 -23.50
N ASN A 135 -2.44 1.28 -22.51
CA ASN A 135 -3.59 2.12 -22.24
C ASN A 135 -3.19 3.26 -21.31
N GLN A 136 -3.07 4.47 -21.85
CA GLN A 136 -2.63 5.65 -21.09
C GLN A 136 -3.59 6.07 -19.97
N ASP A 137 -4.83 5.56 -19.99
CA ASP A 137 -5.80 5.83 -18.93
C ASP A 137 -5.60 4.92 -17.70
N VAL A 138 -4.73 3.91 -17.75
CA VAL A 138 -4.52 2.99 -16.62
C VAL A 138 -3.42 3.53 -15.70
N ASP A 139 -3.80 3.85 -14.47
CA ASP A 139 -2.94 4.48 -13.47
C ASP A 139 -2.05 3.50 -12.72
N SER A 140 -2.53 2.26 -12.55
CA SER A 140 -1.75 1.15 -11.97
C SER A 140 -2.25 -0.20 -12.49
N ILE A 141 -1.38 -1.21 -12.48
CA ILE A 141 -1.68 -2.57 -12.91
C ILE A 141 -1.48 -3.52 -11.74
N ILE A 142 -2.48 -4.34 -11.43
CA ILE A 142 -2.33 -5.50 -10.55
C ILE A 142 -2.14 -6.73 -11.42
N VAL A 143 -1.10 -7.52 -11.17
CA VAL A 143 -0.90 -8.84 -11.77
C VAL A 143 -0.87 -9.89 -10.67
N GLY A 144 -1.73 -10.90 -10.77
CA GLY A 144 -1.82 -11.86 -9.68
C GLY A 144 -2.78 -13.01 -9.90
N ARG A 145 -2.92 -13.82 -8.86
CA ARG A 145 -3.78 -14.99 -8.81
C ARG A 145 -4.19 -15.29 -7.37
N GLY A 146 -5.19 -16.13 -7.20
CA GLY A 146 -5.69 -16.56 -5.90
C GLY A 146 -5.33 -18.02 -5.66
N GLY A 147 -4.57 -18.29 -4.59
CA GLY A 147 -4.12 -19.64 -4.21
C GLY A 147 -3.33 -20.39 -5.30
N GLY A 148 -2.94 -21.63 -5.05
CA GLY A 148 -2.20 -22.47 -6.01
C GLY A 148 -1.17 -23.36 -5.36
N SER A 149 -0.72 -24.40 -6.08
CA SER A 149 0.52 -25.11 -5.73
C SER A 149 1.74 -24.35 -6.24
N ASP A 150 2.91 -24.59 -5.65
CA ASP A 150 4.20 -24.01 -6.06
C ASP A 150 4.47 -24.18 -7.56
N THR A 151 4.06 -25.32 -8.12
CA THR A 151 4.14 -25.63 -9.54
C THR A 151 3.35 -24.66 -10.42
N ASP A 152 2.21 -24.18 -9.93
CA ASP A 152 1.44 -23.20 -10.67
C ASP A 152 2.01 -21.77 -10.49
N LEU A 153 2.74 -21.48 -9.41
CA LEU A 153 3.42 -20.20 -9.19
C LEU A 153 4.61 -20.00 -10.14
N MET A 154 5.16 -21.08 -10.71
CA MET A 154 6.28 -21.02 -11.65
C MET A 154 6.01 -20.14 -12.88
N ALA A 155 4.75 -19.94 -13.25
CA ALA A 155 4.38 -19.01 -14.33
C ALA A 155 4.87 -17.57 -14.08
N PHE A 156 4.97 -17.15 -12.82
CA PHE A 156 5.41 -15.83 -12.38
C PHE A 156 6.93 -15.73 -12.20
N ASN A 157 7.64 -16.85 -12.35
CA ASN A 157 9.10 -16.96 -12.29
C ASN A 157 9.76 -16.99 -13.68
N HIS A 158 9.05 -16.56 -14.71
CA HIS A 158 9.54 -16.58 -16.09
C HIS A 158 10.09 -15.21 -16.50
N GLU A 159 11.18 -15.19 -17.27
CA GLU A 159 11.85 -13.94 -17.71
C GLU A 159 10.89 -13.02 -18.46
N SER A 160 10.03 -13.54 -19.33
CA SER A 160 9.07 -12.73 -20.09
C SER A 160 8.08 -11.97 -19.21
N VAL A 161 7.70 -12.51 -18.05
CA VAL A 161 6.81 -11.84 -17.10
C VAL A 161 7.60 -10.76 -16.36
N ALA A 162 8.81 -11.10 -15.90
CA ALA A 162 9.72 -10.14 -15.28
C ALA A 162 10.01 -8.95 -16.22
N GLU A 163 10.29 -9.21 -17.48
CA GLU A 163 10.55 -8.18 -18.49
C GLU A 163 9.33 -7.30 -18.73
N ALA A 164 8.13 -7.90 -18.85
CA ALA A 164 6.90 -7.15 -19.02
C ALA A 164 6.65 -6.20 -17.85
N ILE A 165 6.89 -6.65 -16.61
CA ILE A 165 6.79 -5.82 -15.40
C ILE A 165 7.84 -4.71 -15.41
N PHE A 166 9.12 -5.06 -15.57
CA PHE A 166 10.24 -4.13 -15.51
C PHE A 166 10.16 -3.01 -16.55
N THR A 167 9.69 -3.34 -17.76
CA THR A 167 9.60 -2.40 -18.88
C THR A 167 8.28 -1.62 -18.94
N SER A 168 7.34 -1.90 -18.04
CA SER A 168 6.08 -1.16 -17.99
C SER A 168 6.31 0.30 -17.60
N ASN A 169 5.58 1.22 -18.22
CA ASN A 169 5.54 2.63 -17.82
C ASN A 169 4.57 2.82 -16.66
N THR A 170 3.45 2.11 -16.67
CA THR A 170 2.46 2.10 -15.57
C THR A 170 3.01 1.33 -14.36
N PRO A 171 2.81 1.81 -13.12
CA PRO A 171 3.19 1.06 -11.91
C PRO A 171 2.50 -0.31 -11.81
N VAL A 172 3.24 -1.36 -11.48
CA VAL A 172 2.78 -2.75 -11.42
C VAL A 172 2.90 -3.30 -9.99
N VAL A 173 1.78 -3.81 -9.48
CA VAL A 173 1.68 -4.50 -8.19
C VAL A 173 1.51 -6.00 -8.44
N ALA A 174 2.42 -6.81 -7.92
CA ALA A 174 2.32 -8.27 -7.97
C ALA A 174 1.51 -8.79 -6.77
N ALA A 175 0.61 -9.75 -7.01
CA ALA A 175 -0.30 -10.31 -6.01
C ALA A 175 -0.40 -11.84 -6.18
N VAL A 176 0.71 -12.54 -5.96
CA VAL A 176 0.90 -13.94 -6.39
C VAL A 176 0.80 -14.96 -5.25
N GLY A 177 0.97 -14.56 -3.99
CA GLY A 177 0.82 -15.43 -2.81
C GLY A 177 2.12 -15.70 -2.03
N HIS A 178 1.94 -15.96 -0.72
CA HIS A 178 2.86 -16.43 0.34
C HIS A 178 4.09 -15.57 0.72
N ALA A 179 4.27 -15.36 2.03
CA ALA A 179 5.39 -14.59 2.59
C ALA A 179 6.77 -15.25 2.36
N GLU A 180 6.80 -16.56 2.11
CA GLU A 180 8.02 -17.34 1.84
C GLU A 180 8.35 -17.37 0.32
N ASP A 181 7.39 -17.11 -0.56
CA ASP A 181 7.51 -17.23 -2.02
C ASP A 181 7.71 -15.87 -2.70
N ARG A 182 8.91 -15.30 -2.56
CA ARG A 182 9.30 -14.12 -3.36
C ARG A 182 9.56 -14.53 -4.81
N THR A 183 8.48 -14.71 -5.58
CA THR A 183 8.55 -14.91 -7.03
C THR A 183 9.36 -13.80 -7.70
N ILE A 184 9.97 -14.10 -8.85
CA ILE A 184 10.68 -13.09 -9.64
C ILE A 184 9.75 -11.93 -9.98
N ALA A 185 8.51 -12.21 -10.42
CA ALA A 185 7.52 -11.17 -10.66
C ALA A 185 7.33 -10.26 -9.44
N GLY A 186 7.22 -10.83 -8.23
CA GLY A 186 7.13 -10.06 -6.99
C GLY A 186 8.36 -9.22 -6.69
N ARG A 187 9.56 -9.71 -7.01
CA ARG A 187 10.81 -8.96 -6.79
C ARG A 187 11.02 -7.81 -7.78
N VAL A 188 10.59 -8.00 -9.03
CA VAL A 188 10.70 -6.99 -10.11
C VAL A 188 9.57 -5.97 -10.04
N ALA A 189 8.38 -6.37 -9.56
CA ALA A 189 7.25 -5.48 -9.42
C ALA A 189 7.60 -4.26 -8.56
N ASP A 190 6.96 -3.15 -8.90
CA ASP A 190 7.09 -1.92 -8.15
C ASP A 190 6.69 -2.16 -6.69
N ARG A 191 5.66 -2.98 -6.49
CA ARG A 191 5.20 -3.42 -5.17
C ARG A 191 4.79 -4.90 -5.19
N ASN A 192 5.14 -5.60 -4.12
CA ASN A 192 4.77 -6.98 -3.91
C ASN A 192 3.74 -7.08 -2.78
N ALA A 193 2.51 -7.44 -3.13
CA ALA A 193 1.43 -7.72 -2.21
C ALA A 193 1.35 -9.23 -1.93
N ILE A 194 1.06 -9.59 -0.69
CA ILE A 194 1.02 -11.00 -0.27
C ILE A 194 -0.21 -11.69 -0.86
N THR A 195 -1.34 -10.98 -0.97
CA THR A 195 -2.60 -11.50 -1.49
C THR A 195 -3.23 -10.58 -2.53
N PRO A 196 -4.17 -11.08 -3.36
CA PRO A 196 -5.00 -10.24 -4.23
C PRO A 196 -5.75 -9.15 -3.46
N THR A 197 -6.25 -9.46 -2.25
CA THR A 197 -6.87 -8.48 -1.35
C THR A 197 -5.89 -7.38 -0.98
N ASP A 198 -4.69 -7.72 -0.50
CA ASP A 198 -3.65 -6.75 -0.12
C ASP A 198 -3.27 -5.84 -1.31
N ALA A 199 -3.27 -6.39 -2.53
CA ALA A 199 -2.97 -5.61 -3.72
C ALA A 199 -4.05 -4.55 -3.99
N GLY A 200 -5.32 -4.90 -3.85
CA GLY A 200 -6.43 -3.96 -3.99
C GLY A 200 -6.42 -2.87 -2.91
N GLU A 201 -6.11 -3.24 -1.67
CA GLU A 201 -5.91 -2.30 -0.57
C GLU A 201 -4.72 -1.37 -0.81
N TYR A 202 -3.66 -1.86 -1.44
CA TYR A 202 -2.44 -1.09 -1.68
C TYR A 202 -2.63 -0.05 -2.78
N VAL A 203 -3.30 -0.39 -3.88
CA VAL A 203 -3.56 0.56 -4.97
C VAL A 203 -4.67 1.56 -4.64
N THR A 204 -5.39 1.38 -3.53
CA THR A 204 -6.58 2.17 -3.20
C THR A 204 -6.41 2.87 -1.85
N ALA A 205 -6.46 4.21 -1.86
CA ALA A 205 -6.65 4.95 -0.63
C ALA A 205 -8.08 4.78 -0.08
N ASP A 206 -8.20 4.65 1.24
CA ASP A 206 -9.49 4.74 1.92
C ASP A 206 -9.99 6.20 1.85
N VAL A 207 -10.97 6.43 0.97
CA VAL A 207 -11.49 7.77 0.71
C VAL A 207 -12.32 8.27 1.89
N GLU A 208 -13.06 7.39 2.56
CA GLU A 208 -13.87 7.78 3.72
C GLU A 208 -12.98 8.23 4.86
N GLN A 209 -11.94 7.45 5.17
CA GLN A 209 -10.94 7.81 6.18
C GLN A 209 -10.19 9.11 5.83
N PHE A 210 -9.85 9.29 4.55
CA PHE A 210 -9.19 10.51 4.09
C PHE A 210 -10.09 11.74 4.25
N LEU A 211 -11.34 11.64 3.81
CA LEU A 211 -12.31 12.74 3.91
C LEU A 211 -12.66 13.06 5.35
N SER A 212 -12.85 12.06 6.22
CA SER A 212 -13.14 12.29 7.64
C SER A 212 -12.00 13.04 8.32
N GLY A 213 -10.75 12.64 8.05
CA GLY A 213 -9.58 13.33 8.59
C GLY A 213 -9.45 14.78 8.08
N GLU A 214 -9.81 15.05 6.83
CA GLU A 214 -9.77 16.41 6.28
C GLU A 214 -10.88 17.29 6.85
N VAL A 215 -12.08 16.74 7.06
CA VAL A 215 -13.18 17.44 7.73
C VAL A 215 -12.81 17.78 9.17
N ASP A 216 -12.30 16.81 9.94
CA ASP A 216 -11.86 17.04 11.32
C ASP A 216 -10.78 18.13 11.41
N ARG A 217 -9.83 18.13 10.46
CA ARG A 217 -8.77 19.14 10.37
C ARG A 217 -9.36 20.54 10.12
N LEU A 218 -10.28 20.65 9.17
CA LEU A 218 -10.93 21.92 8.85
C LEU A 218 -11.82 22.42 9.99
N GLU A 219 -12.50 21.54 10.71
CA GLU A 219 -13.29 21.89 11.90
C GLU A 219 -12.40 22.46 13.01
N GLN A 220 -11.24 21.84 13.26
CA GLN A 220 -10.28 22.34 14.25
C GLN A 220 -9.70 23.70 13.85
N GLU A 221 -9.38 23.90 12.57
CA GLU A 221 -8.91 25.19 12.07
C GLU A 221 -9.98 26.27 12.19
N LEU A 222 -11.25 25.95 11.88
CA LEU A 222 -12.36 26.87 12.01
C LEU A 222 -12.63 27.24 13.46
N GLU A 223 -12.62 26.28 14.38
CA GLU A 223 -12.83 26.54 15.81
C GLU A 223 -11.70 27.42 16.37
N ALA A 224 -10.45 27.12 16.04
CA ALA A 224 -9.31 27.93 16.46
C ALA A 224 -9.39 29.37 15.92
N ALA A 225 -9.82 29.54 14.68
CA ALA A 225 -10.06 30.86 14.08
C ALA A 225 -11.25 31.60 14.72
N TYR A 226 -12.31 30.88 15.08
CA TYR A 226 -13.46 31.45 15.75
C TYR A 226 -13.12 31.90 17.17
N GLU A 227 -12.37 31.10 17.93
CA GLU A 227 -11.92 31.46 19.27
C GLU A 227 -10.97 32.66 19.28
N SER A 228 -10.07 32.77 18.30
CA SER A 228 -9.17 33.93 18.19
C SER A 228 -9.97 35.20 17.88
N PHE A 229 -10.88 35.13 16.90
CA PHE A 229 -11.78 36.23 16.57
C PHE A 229 -12.63 36.67 17.78
N ARG A 230 -13.19 35.71 18.51
CA ARG A 230 -14.00 35.98 19.71
C ARG A 230 -13.19 36.68 20.79
N ARG A 231 -11.95 36.24 21.05
CA ARG A 231 -11.05 36.86 22.03
C ARG A 231 -10.71 38.30 21.65
N GLU A 232 -10.43 38.57 20.37
CA GLU A 232 -10.19 39.93 19.89
C GLU A 232 -11.41 40.83 20.08
N PHE A 233 -12.61 40.33 19.74
CA PHE A 233 -13.85 41.08 19.90
C PHE A 233 -14.21 41.35 21.37
N GLU A 234 -14.00 40.38 22.26
CA GLU A 234 -14.18 40.56 23.71
C GLU A 234 -13.20 41.60 24.25
N HIS A 235 -11.93 41.54 23.83
CA HIS A 235 -10.92 42.52 24.24
C HIS A 235 -11.24 43.94 23.75
N GLU A 236 -11.71 44.09 22.51
CA GLU A 236 -12.12 45.39 21.97
C GLU A 236 -13.30 45.99 22.75
N LYS A 237 -14.30 45.16 23.10
CA LYS A 237 -15.42 45.57 23.97
C LYS A 237 -14.97 45.99 25.37
N GLU A 238 -14.04 45.26 25.97
CA GLU A 238 -13.48 45.61 27.28
C GLU A 238 -12.77 46.97 27.22
N LEU A 239 -12.01 47.24 26.15
CA LEU A 239 -11.36 48.54 25.92
C LEU A 239 -12.38 49.66 25.73
N GLU A 240 -13.46 49.44 24.98
CA GLU A 240 -14.55 50.41 24.81
C GLU A 240 -15.26 50.70 26.14
N GLN A 241 -15.57 49.68 26.94
CA GLN A 241 -16.19 49.84 28.26
C GLN A 241 -15.28 50.59 29.23
N ALA A 242 -14.00 50.22 29.29
CA ALA A 242 -13.01 50.91 30.12
C ALA A 242 -12.84 52.39 29.70
N ALA A 243 -12.87 52.68 28.40
CA ALA A 243 -12.84 54.05 27.88
C ALA A 243 -14.11 54.84 28.25
N ALA A 244 -15.28 54.21 28.21
CA ALA A 244 -16.55 54.82 28.60
C ALA A 244 -16.62 55.09 30.12
N GLU A 245 -16.12 54.18 30.95
CA GLU A 245 -16.05 54.33 32.41
C GLU A 245 -15.00 55.37 32.84
N ALA A 246 -13.86 55.43 32.15
CA ALA A 246 -12.88 56.51 32.31
C ALA A 246 -13.43 57.88 31.85
N GLY A 247 -14.57 57.88 31.14
CA GLY A 247 -15.27 59.05 30.63
C GLY A 247 -16.31 59.70 31.56
N GLY A 248 -16.30 59.47 32.89
CA GLY A 248 -17.17 60.21 33.83
C GLY A 248 -16.43 61.27 34.66
N PRO A 249 -16.93 62.53 34.86
CA PRO A 249 -18.27 63.05 34.56
C PRO A 249 -18.30 64.15 33.48
N THR A 250 -19.20 63.99 32.51
CA THR A 250 -19.82 65.11 31.78
C THR A 250 -20.58 66.00 32.76
N GLY A 251 -20.01 67.16 33.12
CA GLY A 251 -20.74 68.16 33.90
C GLY A 251 -19.96 69.32 34.50
N MET A 252 -18.63 69.33 34.47
CA MET A 252 -17.84 70.47 35.00
C MET A 252 -17.02 71.12 33.91
N SER A 253 -17.26 72.42 33.68
CA SER A 253 -16.57 73.17 32.65
C SER A 253 -15.07 73.22 32.93
N PRO A 254 -14.21 73.35 31.90
CA PRO A 254 -12.76 73.47 32.07
C PRO A 254 -12.31 74.58 33.03
N ALA A 255 -13.16 75.58 33.29
CA ALA A 255 -12.89 76.64 34.26
C ALA A 255 -12.91 76.14 35.70
N TYR A 256 -13.71 75.12 36.00
CA TYR A 256 -13.87 74.60 37.36
C TYR A 256 -12.64 73.81 37.83
N TYR A 257 -12.05 72.99 36.95
CA TYR A 257 -10.78 72.31 37.25
C TYR A 257 -9.63 73.29 37.47
N LYS A 258 -9.55 74.34 36.64
CA LYS A 258 -8.55 75.41 36.83
C LYS A 258 -8.75 76.13 38.17
N ALA A 259 -10.00 76.35 38.59
CA ALA A 259 -10.31 76.95 39.88
C ALA A 259 -9.93 76.05 41.07
N ILE A 260 -10.26 74.76 41.02
CA ILE A 260 -9.89 73.79 42.09
C ILE A 260 -8.37 73.67 42.19
N ILE A 261 -7.67 73.53 41.07
CA ILE A 261 -6.20 73.44 41.05
C ILE A 261 -5.60 74.73 41.61
N ALA A 262 -6.10 75.91 41.20
CA ALA A 262 -5.64 77.18 41.75
C ALA A 262 -5.85 77.28 43.27
N VAL A 263 -7.02 76.88 43.77
CA VAL A 263 -7.32 76.88 45.22
C VAL A 263 -6.39 75.93 45.97
N LEU A 264 -6.17 74.72 45.45
CA LEU A 264 -5.25 73.74 46.06
C LEU A 264 -3.80 74.23 46.05
N VAL A 265 -3.35 74.88 44.98
CA VAL A 265 -2.00 75.48 44.90
C VAL A 265 -1.85 76.64 45.89
N VAL A 266 -2.87 77.49 46.04
CA VAL A 266 -2.86 78.57 47.05
C VAL A 266 -2.83 77.99 48.46
N LEU A 267 -3.63 76.97 48.75
CA LEU A 267 -3.63 76.28 50.05
C LEU A 267 -2.26 75.64 50.34
N LEU A 268 -1.66 75.01 49.35
CA LEU A 268 -0.32 74.42 49.45
C LEU A 268 0.73 75.50 49.74
N LEU A 269 0.68 76.65 49.04
CA LEU A 269 1.59 77.78 49.27
C LEU A 269 1.39 78.44 50.63
N VAL A 270 0.15 78.50 51.14
CA VAL A 270 -0.14 79.01 52.49
C VAL A 270 0.42 78.06 53.55
N VAL A 271 0.27 76.75 53.38
CA VAL A 271 0.84 75.74 54.28
C VAL A 271 2.38 75.79 54.26
N LEU A 272 2.99 75.89 53.07
CA LEU A 272 4.44 76.04 52.92
C LEU A 272 4.96 77.37 53.50
N GLY A 273 4.23 78.47 53.32
CA GLY A 273 4.57 79.77 53.86
C GLY A 273 4.48 79.82 55.39
N LEU A 274 3.47 79.17 55.99
CA LEU A 274 3.36 79.02 57.43
C LEU A 274 4.51 78.20 58.02
N TRP A 275 4.98 77.17 57.29
CA TRP A 275 6.14 76.35 57.68
C TRP A 275 7.49 77.08 57.59
N LEU A 276 7.61 78.12 56.78
CA LEU A 276 8.85 78.89 56.59
C LEU A 276 9.02 80.05 57.60
N PHE A 277 7.97 80.40 58.35
CA PHE A 277 7.96 81.53 59.30
C PHE A 277 7.75 81.12 60.77
N THR A 278 7.74 79.83 61.08
CA THR A 278 7.81 79.25 62.44
C THR A 278 9.15 78.58 62.65
#